data_AF-A0A1Z4QI43-F1
#
_entry.id   AF-A0A1Z4QI43-F1
#
_cell.length_a   1.000
_cell.length_b   1.000
_cell.length_c   1.000
_cell.angle_alpha   90.00
_cell.angle_beta   90.00
_cell.angle_gamma   90.00
#
_symmetry.space_group_name_H-M   'P 1'
#
loop_
_entity.id
_entity.type
_entity.pdbx_description
1 polymer ?
#
loop_
_entity_poly.entity_id
_entity_poly.type
_entity_poly.pdbx_seq_one_letter_code
_entity_poly.pdbx_strand_id
1 'polypeptide(L)'
;MGILLTQYIQDTHPETDAIIQEKVLEFIETIVVYKFPNLSREEIESMLNLSLLKQTRVYQEAKEEGKEEGKLELALAVVPKLLQRGLSVQEVAELLEVDVESVRQVAKEA
;
A
#
# COMPACT_ATOMS: atom_id res chain seq x y z
N MET A 1 -18.87 -26.45 -47.00
CA MET A 1 -18.01 -25.25 -46.82
C MET A 1 -18.55 -24.22 -45.82
N GLY A 2 -19.57 -24.54 -45.01
CA GLY A 2 -20.10 -23.59 -44.01
C GLY A 2 -19.72 -23.88 -42.56
N ILE A 3 -19.15 -25.06 -42.26
CA ILE A 3 -18.87 -25.50 -40.88
C ILE A 3 -17.42 -25.20 -40.47
N LEU A 4 -16.49 -25.12 -41.43
CA LEU A 4 -15.08 -24.80 -41.13
C LEU A 4 -14.86 -23.35 -40.68
N LEU A 5 -15.68 -22.40 -41.15
CA LEU A 5 -15.55 -20.99 -40.76
C LEU A 5 -16.02 -20.73 -39.33
N THR A 6 -16.99 -21.50 -38.83
CA THR A 6 -17.48 -21.36 -37.45
C THR A 6 -16.43 -21.85 -36.45
N GLN A 7 -15.67 -22.89 -36.80
CA GLN A 7 -14.58 -23.40 -35.97
C GLN A 7 -13.43 -22.38 -35.83
N TYR A 8 -13.15 -21.60 -36.89
CA TYR A 8 -12.10 -20.59 -36.88
C TYR A 8 -12.42 -19.39 -35.96
N ILE A 9 -13.71 -19.10 -35.73
CA ILE A 9 -14.14 -18.06 -34.78
C ILE A 9 -14.08 -18.57 -33.33
N GLN A 10 -14.04 -19.89 -33.10
CA GLN A 10 -13.85 -20.45 -31.75
C GLN A 10 -12.38 -20.52 -31.31
N ASP A 11 -11.43 -20.31 -32.22
CA ASP A 11 -9.99 -20.25 -31.92
C ASP A 11 -9.50 -18.83 -31.54
N THR A 12 -10.40 -17.84 -31.42
CA THR A 12 -10.07 -16.61 -30.67
C THR A 12 -10.07 -16.97 -29.20
N HIS A 13 -8.89 -17.16 -28.61
CA HIS A 13 -8.70 -17.52 -27.21
C HIS A 13 -9.11 -16.34 -26.31
N PRO A 14 -10.36 -16.27 -25.83
CA PRO A 14 -10.85 -15.10 -25.12
C PRO A 14 -10.16 -14.95 -23.76
N GLU A 15 -9.67 -16.06 -23.21
CA GLU A 15 -8.83 -16.09 -22.01
C GLU A 15 -7.45 -15.44 -22.24
N THR A 16 -6.83 -15.67 -23.40
CA THR A 16 -5.55 -15.04 -23.75
C THR A 16 -5.71 -13.53 -23.92
N ASP A 17 -6.79 -13.09 -24.55
CA ASP A 17 -7.08 -11.66 -24.74
C ASP A 17 -7.33 -10.97 -23.40
N ALA A 18 -8.05 -11.60 -22.47
CA ALA A 18 -8.28 -11.08 -21.12
C ALA A 18 -6.96 -10.97 -20.32
N ILE A 19 -6.09 -11.99 -20.37
CA ILE A 19 -4.78 -11.95 -19.70
C ILE A 19 -3.89 -10.85 -20.29
N ILE A 20 -3.92 -10.65 -21.60
CA ILE A 20 -3.15 -9.58 -22.25
C ILE A 20 -3.69 -8.21 -21.84
N GLN A 21 -5.01 -8.04 -21.79
CA GLN A 21 -5.63 -6.78 -21.35
C GLN A 21 -5.24 -6.44 -19.91
N GLU A 22 -5.30 -7.40 -18.98
CA GLU A 22 -4.88 -7.22 -17.59
C GLU A 22 -3.41 -6.77 -17.49
N LYS A 23 -2.50 -7.45 -18.20
CA LYS A 23 -1.07 -7.09 -18.20
C LYS A 23 -0.76 -5.74 -18.82
N VAL A 24 -1.42 -5.39 -19.93
CA VAL A 24 -1.29 -4.07 -20.55
C VAL A 24 -1.73 -2.99 -19.58
N LEU A 25 -2.75 -3.29 -18.77
CA LEU A 25 -3.33 -2.35 -17.85
C LEU A 25 -2.48 -2.12 -16.60
N GLU A 26 -1.97 -3.19 -16.00
CA GLU A 26 -0.95 -3.12 -14.94
C GLU A 26 0.27 -2.30 -15.40
N PHE A 27 0.67 -2.45 -16.66
CA PHE A 27 1.78 -1.69 -17.24
C PHE A 27 1.48 -0.19 -17.38
N ILE A 28 0.30 0.18 -17.90
CA ILE A 28 -0.14 1.57 -17.99
C ILE A 28 -0.22 2.20 -16.60
N GLU A 29 -0.80 1.50 -15.65
CA GLU A 29 -0.93 1.94 -14.26
C GLU A 29 0.42 2.22 -13.62
N THR A 30 1.39 1.31 -13.80
CA THR A 30 2.77 1.48 -13.33
C THR A 30 3.42 2.73 -13.95
N ILE A 31 3.23 2.97 -15.25
CA ILE A 31 3.75 4.16 -15.94
C ILE A 31 3.12 5.43 -15.38
N VAL A 32 1.80 5.43 -15.15
CA VAL A 32 1.07 6.61 -14.68
C VAL A 32 1.52 7.01 -13.27
N VAL A 33 1.60 6.06 -12.34
CA VAL A 33 2.11 6.31 -10.98
C VAL A 33 3.52 6.89 -11.02
N TYR A 34 4.40 6.32 -11.85
CA TYR A 34 5.78 6.79 -11.98
C TYR A 34 5.86 8.18 -12.65
N LYS A 35 5.07 8.43 -13.69
CA LYS A 35 5.11 9.67 -14.48
C LYS A 35 4.42 10.84 -13.78
N PHE A 36 3.44 10.55 -12.93
CA PHE A 36 2.61 11.54 -12.25
C PHE A 36 2.59 11.30 -10.73
N PRO A 37 3.73 11.44 -10.04
CA PRO A 37 3.86 11.11 -8.61
C PRO A 37 3.02 12.00 -7.68
N ASN A 38 2.53 13.14 -8.18
CA ASN A 38 1.71 14.08 -7.42
C ASN A 38 0.21 13.84 -7.57
N LEU A 39 -0.21 12.93 -8.46
CA LEU A 39 -1.62 12.55 -8.53
C LEU A 39 -1.94 11.62 -7.37
N SER A 40 -3.08 11.87 -6.74
CA SER A 40 -3.66 10.96 -5.78
C SER A 40 -4.09 9.66 -6.46
N ARG A 41 -4.20 8.60 -5.66
CA ARG A 41 -4.75 7.32 -6.10
C ARG A 41 -6.10 7.50 -6.78
N GLU A 42 -7.00 8.27 -6.16
CA GLU A 42 -8.34 8.52 -6.67
C GLU A 42 -8.33 9.19 -8.05
N GLU A 43 -7.40 10.13 -8.28
CA GLU A 43 -7.23 10.77 -9.59
C GLU A 43 -6.74 9.77 -10.64
N ILE A 44 -5.78 8.91 -10.30
CA ILE A 44 -5.28 7.86 -11.20
C ILE A 44 -6.37 6.83 -11.53
N GLU A 45 -7.10 6.35 -10.51
CA GLU A 45 -8.22 5.41 -10.68
C GLU A 45 -9.32 6.03 -11.56
N SER A 46 -9.60 7.33 -11.40
CA SER A 46 -10.57 8.04 -12.23
C SER A 46 -10.08 8.25 -13.67
N MET A 47 -8.78 8.48 -13.90
CA MET A 47 -8.22 8.63 -15.24
C MET A 47 -8.23 7.31 -16.02
N LEU A 48 -8.02 6.20 -15.31
CA LEU A 48 -7.95 4.86 -15.90
C LEU A 48 -9.30 4.12 -15.87
N ASN A 49 -10.29 4.62 -15.10
CA ASN A 49 -11.57 3.97 -14.81
C ASN A 49 -11.40 2.56 -14.19
N LEU A 50 -10.41 2.42 -13.30
CA LEU A 50 -9.90 1.12 -12.82
C LEU A 50 -9.49 1.16 -11.37
N SER A 51 -9.54 0.01 -10.69
CA SER A 51 -9.18 -0.15 -9.28
C SER A 51 -8.11 -1.23 -9.06
N LEU A 52 -7.10 -1.27 -9.93
CA LEU A 52 -6.06 -2.32 -9.91
C LEU A 52 -4.88 -1.98 -8.98
N LEU A 53 -4.62 -0.70 -8.70
CA LEU A 53 -3.50 -0.24 -7.85
C LEU A 53 -3.38 -1.02 -6.54
N LYS A 54 -4.52 -1.32 -5.89
CA LYS A 54 -4.55 -2.03 -4.59
C LYS A 54 -4.11 -3.48 -4.66
N GLN A 55 -4.18 -4.09 -5.84
CA GLN A 55 -3.80 -5.48 -6.09
C GLN A 55 -2.30 -5.61 -6.37
N THR A 56 -1.62 -4.51 -6.71
CA THR A 56 -0.18 -4.52 -6.95
C THR A 56 0.58 -4.91 -5.68
N ARG A 57 1.66 -5.69 -5.83
CA ARG A 57 2.53 -6.08 -4.72
C ARG A 57 3.09 -4.85 -3.99
N VAL A 58 3.57 -3.88 -4.76
CA VAL A 58 4.18 -2.65 -4.25
C VAL A 58 3.20 -1.87 -3.35
N TYR A 59 1.93 -1.78 -3.74
CA TYR A 59 0.92 -1.12 -2.90
C TYR A 59 0.67 -1.89 -1.60
N GLN A 60 0.62 -3.22 -1.66
CA GLN A 60 0.39 -4.04 -0.47
C GLN A 60 1.56 -3.93 0.51
N GLU A 61 2.80 -4.01 0.02
CA GLU A 61 4.02 -3.81 0.81
C GLU A 61 4.05 -2.42 1.45
N ALA A 62 3.84 -1.35 0.66
CA ALA A 62 3.79 0.02 1.20
C ALA A 62 2.68 0.22 2.25
N LYS A 63 1.53 -0.44 2.08
CA LYS A 63 0.44 -0.41 3.06
C LYS A 63 0.78 -1.16 4.34
N GLU A 64 1.53 -2.25 4.26
CA GLU A 64 2.02 -3.00 5.42
C GLU A 64 3.08 -2.21 6.17
N GLU A 65 4.07 -1.66 5.47
CA GLU A 65 5.08 -0.76 6.03
C GLU A 65 4.42 0.43 6.76
N GLY A 66 3.50 1.13 6.10
CA GLY A 66 2.79 2.26 6.71
C GLY A 66 1.93 1.90 7.93
N LYS A 67 1.47 0.64 8.06
CA LYS A 67 0.79 0.18 9.28
C LYS A 67 1.74 -0.02 10.44
N GLU A 68 2.91 -0.62 10.18
CA GLU A 68 3.94 -0.81 11.20
C GLU A 68 4.49 0.55 11.66
N GLU A 69 4.79 1.45 10.72
CA GLU A 69 5.18 2.83 11.01
C GLU A 69 4.10 3.55 11.82
N GLY A 70 2.84 3.50 11.39
CA GLY A 70 1.73 4.16 12.10
C GLY A 70 1.49 3.60 13.51
N LYS A 71 1.70 2.29 13.73
CA LYS A 71 1.64 1.68 15.07
C LYS A 71 2.73 2.25 15.98
N LEU A 72 3.96 2.36 15.46
CA LEU A 72 5.08 2.93 16.20
C LEU A 72 4.86 4.42 16.49
N GLU A 73 4.44 5.21 15.50
CA GLU A 73 4.15 6.63 15.67
C GLU A 73 3.07 6.87 16.73
N LEU A 74 1.98 6.09 16.70
CA LEU A 74 0.91 6.20 17.69
C LEU A 74 1.37 5.83 19.10
N ALA A 75 2.18 4.77 19.23
CA ALA A 75 2.77 4.39 20.51
C ALA A 75 3.67 5.51 21.06
N LEU A 76 4.53 6.08 20.22
CA LEU A 76 5.42 7.18 20.63
C LEU A 76 4.66 8.47 20.95
N ALA A 77 3.54 8.75 20.27
CA ALA A 77 2.72 9.93 20.52
C ALA A 77 2.11 9.99 21.94
N VAL A 78 1.94 8.83 22.61
CA VAL A 78 1.41 8.79 23.98
C VAL A 78 2.49 8.85 25.06
N VAL A 79 3.78 8.71 24.70
CA VAL A 79 4.92 8.72 25.63
C VAL A 79 4.92 9.94 26.56
N PRO A 80 4.78 11.20 26.08
CA PRO A 80 4.83 12.36 26.97
C PRO A 80 3.76 12.33 28.07
N LYS A 81 2.55 11.86 27.73
CA LYS A 81 1.45 11.75 28.70
C LYS A 81 1.73 10.69 29.75
N LEU A 82 2.34 9.56 29.38
CA LEU A 82 2.68 8.51 30.33
C LEU A 82 3.80 8.94 31.29
N LEU A 83 4.83 9.63 30.77
CA LEU A 83 5.88 10.20 31.60
C LEU A 83 5.34 11.27 32.57
N GLN A 84 4.42 12.13 32.12
CA GLN A 84 3.73 13.09 32.99
C GLN A 84 2.91 12.43 34.11
N ARG A 85 2.48 11.18 33.93
CA ARG A 85 1.79 10.38 34.95
C ARG A 85 2.75 9.69 35.92
N GLY A 86 4.05 9.93 35.79
CA GLY A 86 5.08 9.44 36.70
C GLY A 86 5.66 8.08 36.33
N LEU A 87 5.32 7.53 35.15
CA LEU A 87 5.98 6.32 34.67
C LEU A 87 7.41 6.64 34.26
N SER A 88 8.33 5.73 34.55
CA SER A 88 9.72 5.82 34.09
C SER A 88 9.83 5.50 32.60
N VAL A 89 10.93 5.93 31.97
CA VAL A 89 11.24 5.64 30.56
C VAL A 89 11.24 4.13 30.29
N GLN A 90 11.73 3.33 31.24
CA GLN A 90 11.78 1.88 31.16
C GLN A 90 10.39 1.25 31.20
N GLU A 91 9.54 1.67 32.13
CA GLU A 91 8.15 1.17 32.23
C GLU A 91 7.33 1.55 31.00
N VAL A 92 7.55 2.75 30.45
CA VAL A 92 6.87 3.19 29.22
C VAL A 92 7.32 2.36 28.02
N ALA A 93 8.62 2.09 27.88
CA ALA A 93 9.15 1.26 26.79
C ALA A 93 8.59 -0.17 26.86
N GLU A 94 8.55 -0.76 28.06
CA GLU A 94 7.97 -2.08 28.30
C GLU A 94 6.46 -2.10 27.99
N LEU A 95 5.70 -1.13 28.50
CA LEU A 95 4.25 -1.05 28.31
C LEU A 95 3.84 -0.91 26.84
N LEU A 96 4.63 -0.16 26.07
CA LEU A 96 4.36 0.13 24.67
C LEU A 96 5.04 -0.87 23.72
N GLU A 97 5.83 -1.81 24.25
CA GLU A 97 6.65 -2.76 23.48
C GLU A 97 7.53 -2.06 22.44
N VAL A 98 8.13 -0.92 22.80
CA VAL A 98 9.03 -0.13 21.94
C VAL A 98 10.43 -0.05 22.54
N ASP A 99 11.39 0.35 21.72
CA ASP A 99 12.77 0.53 22.19
C ASP A 99 12.90 1.67 23.20
N VAL A 100 13.72 1.45 24.22
CA VAL A 100 13.96 2.41 25.31
C VAL A 100 14.57 3.72 24.78
N GLU A 101 15.42 3.66 23.76
CA GLU A 101 16.01 4.87 23.16
C GLU A 101 14.98 5.67 22.36
N SER A 102 13.99 5.03 21.73
CA SER A 102 12.86 5.74 21.09
C SER A 102 12.06 6.54 22.12
N VAL A 103 11.74 5.95 23.27
CA VAL A 103 11.05 6.66 24.37
C VAL A 103 11.92 7.80 24.91
N ARG A 104 13.22 7.55 25.08
CA ARG A 104 14.18 8.57 25.54
C ARG A 104 14.27 9.74 24.57
N GLN A 105 14.24 9.49 23.26
CA GLN A 105 14.33 10.53 22.25
C GLN A 105 13.10 11.44 22.30
N VAL A 106 11.89 10.86 22.33
CA VAL A 106 10.64 11.61 22.49
C VAL A 106 10.65 12.44 23.78
N ALA A 107 11.17 11.89 24.87
CA ALA A 107 11.28 12.59 26.15
C ALA A 107 12.26 13.79 26.13
N LYS A 108 13.23 13.85 25.20
CA LYS A 108 14.13 15.00 25.03
C LYS A 108 13.49 16.12 24.20
N GLU A 109 12.52 15.78 23.36
CA GLU A 109 11.85 16.70 22.43
C GLU A 109 10.55 17.28 23.01
N ALA A 110 10.00 16.69 24.08
CA ALA A 110 8.80 17.10 24.80
C ALA A 110 9.10 18.10 25.93
#